data_AF-A0A418QLQ0-F1
#
_entry.id   AF-A0A418QLQ0-F1
#
_cell.length_a   1.000
_cell.length_b   1.000
_cell.length_c   1.000
_cell.angle_alpha   90.00
_cell.angle_beta   90.00
_cell.angle_gamma   90.00
#
_symmetry.space_group_name_H-M   'P 1'
#
loop_
_entity.id
_entity.type
_entity.pdbx_description
1 polymer ?
#
loop_
_entity_poly.entity_id
_entity_poly.type
_entity_poly.pdbx_seq_one_letter_code
_entity_poly.pdbx_strand_id
1 'polypeptide(L)'
;MLPTKIPGKYVRYYLLVCELATGIVLIQDCITRFQKHDSAMELPYIEIEVYSIEAARRLVTGILTTHPKVEVVIFDEQKKYVETISAYC
;
A
#
# COMPACT_ATOMS: atom_id res chain seq x y z
N MET A 1 18.98 -26.41 11.63
CA MET A 1 19.61 -25.13 12.05
C MET A 1 18.64 -24.02 11.68
N LEU A 2 18.05 -23.35 12.68
CA LEU A 2 17.16 -22.22 12.47
C LEU A 2 18.02 -20.99 12.16
N PRO A 3 17.72 -20.19 11.12
CA PRO A 3 18.51 -19.01 10.83
C PRO A 3 18.35 -18.02 11.98
N THR A 4 19.49 -17.76 12.62
CA THR A 4 19.79 -16.69 13.55
C THR A 4 19.06 -15.41 13.20
N LYS A 5 18.35 -14.84 14.19
CA LYS A 5 17.83 -13.47 14.16
C LYS A 5 18.96 -12.53 13.72
N ILE A 6 18.89 -12.06 12.47
CA ILE A 6 19.75 -10.99 11.98
C ILE A 6 19.24 -9.73 12.70
N PRO A 7 20.08 -8.98 13.43
CA PRO A 7 19.66 -7.74 14.09
C PRO A 7 19.52 -6.65 13.03
N GLY A 8 18.47 -6.74 12.22
CA GLY A 8 17.98 -5.65 11.39
C GLY A 8 16.93 -4.88 12.19
N LYS A 9 17.05 -3.56 12.27
CA LYS A 9 16.00 -2.72 12.83
C LYS A 9 14.74 -2.92 11.97
N TYR A 10 13.67 -3.44 12.57
CA TYR A 10 12.37 -3.47 11.91
C TYR A 10 11.90 -2.04 11.68
N VAL A 11 11.34 -1.79 10.50
CA VAL A 11 10.78 -0.51 10.08
C VAL A 11 9.28 -0.68 9.95
N ARG A 12 8.54 0.30 10.45
CA ARG A 12 7.09 0.32 10.42
C ARG A 12 6.59 0.94 9.11
N TYR A 13 5.60 0.31 8.51
CA TYR A 13 4.86 0.86 7.38
C TYR A 13 3.36 0.74 7.62
N TYR A 14 2.60 1.61 6.97
CA TYR A 14 1.15 1.59 6.99
C TYR A 14 0.63 1.30 5.59
N LEU A 15 -0.21 0.28 5.46
CA LEU A 15 -0.84 -0.11 4.22
C LEU A 15 -2.28 0.36 4.21
N LEU A 16 -2.65 1.18 3.23
CA LEU A 16 -4.03 1.51 2.94
C LEU A 16 -4.48 0.67 1.75
N VAL A 17 -5.54 -0.13 1.94
CA VAL A 17 -6.10 -0.98 0.89
C VAL A 17 -7.38 -0.34 0.36
N CYS A 18 -7.39 -0.02 -0.92
CA CYS A 18 -8.53 0.61 -1.60
C CYS A 18 -9.05 -0.32 -2.69
N GLU A 19 -10.37 -0.43 -2.87
CA GLU A 19 -10.91 -1.07 -4.07
C GLU A 19 -10.52 -0.25 -5.30
N LEU A 20 -10.01 -0.93 -6.33
CA LEU A 20 -9.82 -0.33 -7.64
C LEU A 20 -11.19 0.13 -8.13
N ALA A 21 -11.37 1.44 -8.26
CA ALA A 21 -12.55 2.00 -8.89
C ALA A 21 -12.63 1.47 -10.33
N THR A 22 -13.50 0.49 -10.57
CA THR A 22 -13.84 0.04 -11.92
C THR A 22 -14.60 1.19 -12.57
N GLY A 23 -13.88 2.05 -13.28
CA GLY A 23 -14.41 3.29 -13.81
C GLY A 23 -15.73 3.10 -14.56
N ILE A 24 -16.84 3.48 -13.91
CA ILE A 24 -17.93 4.16 -14.63
C ILE A 24 -17.67 5.64 -14.39
N VAL A 25 -16.86 6.20 -15.29
CA VAL A 25 -16.62 7.63 -15.40
C VAL A 25 -17.76 8.18 -16.27
N LEU A 26 -18.72 8.88 -15.66
CA LEU A 26 -19.61 9.75 -16.43
C LEU A 26 -18.77 10.94 -16.89
N ILE A 27 -18.46 10.92 -18.17
CA ILE A 27 -17.73 11.91 -18.96
C ILE A 27 -18.38 13.29 -18.76
N GLN A 28 -17.84 14.12 -17.85
CA GLN A 28 -18.02 15.57 -17.98
C GLN A 28 -16.71 16.36 -17.82
N ASP A 29 -15.76 15.96 -16.96
CA ASP A 29 -14.67 16.90 -16.60
C ASP A 29 -13.21 16.41 -16.81
N CYS A 30 -12.96 15.25 -17.41
CA CYS A 30 -11.62 14.77 -17.82
C CYS A 30 -10.48 14.81 -16.78
N ILE A 31 -10.79 14.96 -15.49
CA ILE A 31 -9.79 14.98 -14.42
C ILE A 31 -10.04 13.76 -13.52
N THR A 32 -9.41 12.65 -13.86
CA THR A 32 -9.24 11.54 -12.91
C THR A 32 -8.20 11.96 -11.88
N ARG A 33 -8.61 12.74 -10.88
CA ARG A 33 -7.82 12.93 -9.66
C ARG A 33 -8.18 11.80 -8.71
N PHE A 34 -7.40 10.73 -8.71
CA PHE A 34 -7.16 10.04 -7.46
C PHE A 34 -6.64 11.12 -6.50
N GLN A 35 -7.42 11.46 -5.47
CA GLN A 35 -6.94 12.38 -4.45
C GLN A 35 -5.58 11.85 -4.01
N LYS A 36 -4.52 12.64 -4.21
CA LYS A 36 -3.32 12.48 -3.41
C LYS A 36 -3.80 12.64 -1.98
N HIS A 37 -4.00 11.52 -1.29
CA HIS A 37 -4.47 11.53 0.08
C HIS A 37 -3.30 12.00 0.94
N ASP A 38 -3.22 13.32 1.14
CA ASP A 38 -2.19 13.96 1.96
C ASP A 38 -2.36 13.65 3.46
N SER A 39 -3.42 12.92 3.86
CA SER A 39 -3.64 12.48 5.23
C SER A 39 -4.09 11.02 5.29
N ALA A 40 -3.13 10.12 5.49
CA ALA A 40 -3.39 8.72 5.87
C ALA A 40 -3.95 8.57 7.30
N MET A 41 -4.23 9.68 8.01
CA MET A 41 -4.64 9.63 9.43
C MET A 41 -6.11 9.25 9.64
N GLU A 42 -6.98 9.43 8.64
CA GLU A 42 -8.43 9.26 8.81
C GLU A 42 -8.98 7.98 8.18
N LEU A 43 -8.19 7.29 7.35
CA LEU A 43 -8.60 6.07 6.67
C LEU A 43 -8.08 4.81 7.40
N PRO A 44 -8.84 3.72 7.42
CA PRO A 44 -8.40 2.47 8.04
C PRO A 44 -7.17 1.92 7.32
N TYR A 45 -6.09 1.72 8.06
CA TYR A 45 -4.84 1.17 7.57
C TYR A 45 -4.43 -0.09 8.31
N ILE A 46 -3.59 -0.91 7.68
CA ILE A 46 -2.93 -2.06 8.27
C ILE A 46 -1.51 -1.65 8.65
N GLU A 47 -1.16 -1.80 9.92
CA GLU A 47 0.20 -1.56 10.40
C GLU A 47 1.04 -2.83 10.21
N ILE A 48 2.21 -2.70 9.59
CA ILE A 48 3.17 -3.79 9.40
C ILE A 48 4.55 -3.39 9.91
N GLU A 49 5.28 -4.35 10.47
CA GLU A 49 6.68 -4.20 10.85
C GLU A 49 7.53 -5.17 10.02
N VAL A 50 8.41 -4.63 9.18
CA VAL A 50 9.21 -5.42 8.25
C VAL A 50 10.66 -4.94 8.22
N TYR A 51 11.56 -5.79 7.74
CA TYR A 51 12.99 -5.49 7.70
C TYR A 51 13.40 -4.50 6.59
N SER A 52 12.58 -4.35 5.56
CA SER A 52 12.82 -3.40 4.45
C SER A 52 11.54 -3.10 3.67
N ILE A 53 11.59 -2.09 2.80
CA ILE A 53 10.47 -1.77 1.89
C ILE A 53 10.18 -2.92 0.91
N GLU A 54 11.20 -3.67 0.47
CA GLU A 54 11.02 -4.85 -0.40
C GLU A 54 10.20 -5.95 0.28
N ALA A 55 10.33 -6.08 1.59
CA ALA A 55 9.52 -7.01 2.37
C ALA A 55 8.05 -6.58 2.44
N ALA A 56 7.80 -5.28 2.62
CA ALA A 56 6.45 -4.71 2.53
C ALA A 56 5.85 -4.96 1.12
N ARG A 57 6.61 -4.71 0.05
CA ARG A 57 6.18 -5.00 -1.33
C ARG A 57 5.78 -6.46 -1.52
N ARG A 58 6.55 -7.41 -1.01
CA ARG A 58 6.19 -8.84 -1.10
C ARG A 58 4.87 -9.17 -0.41
N LEU A 59 4.60 -8.57 0.75
CA LEU A 59 3.31 -8.72 1.44
C LEU A 59 2.17 -8.14 0.59
N VAL A 60 2.38 -6.95 0.02
CA VAL A 60 1.43 -6.31 -0.90
C VAL A 60 1.16 -7.17 -2.12
N THR A 61 2.19 -7.76 -2.74
CA THR A 61 2.01 -8.71 -3.85
C THR A 61 1.12 -9.90 -3.44
N GLY A 62 1.28 -10.41 -2.22
CA GLY A 62 0.39 -11.44 -1.67
C GLY A 62 -1.06 -11.00 -1.60
N ILE A 63 -1.31 -9.80 -1.06
CA ILE A 63 -2.66 -9.18 -0.98
C ILE A 63 -3.26 -9.06 -2.39
N LEU A 64 -2.51 -8.50 -3.34
CA LEU A 64 -2.96 -8.29 -4.71
C LEU A 64 -3.21 -9.60 -5.48
N THR A 65 -2.50 -10.68 -5.12
CA THR A 65 -2.74 -12.01 -5.70
C THR A 65 -4.09 -12.58 -5.25
N THR A 66 -4.47 -12.36 -3.99
CA THR A 66 -5.76 -12.83 -3.44
C THR A 66 -6.91 -11.90 -3.81
N HIS A 67 -6.65 -10.60 -3.94
CA HIS A 67 -7.62 -9.56 -4.20
C HIS A 67 -7.17 -8.68 -5.37
N PRO A 68 -7.26 -9.13 -6.64
CA PRO A 68 -6.72 -8.39 -7.79
C PRO A 68 -7.47 -7.08 -8.08
N LYS A 69 -8.64 -6.86 -7.46
CA LYS A 69 -9.45 -5.65 -7.60
C LYS A 69 -9.13 -4.58 -6.55
N VAL A 70 -8.00 -4.66 -5.86
CA VAL A 70 -7.57 -3.63 -4.91
C VAL A 70 -6.26 -3.00 -5.34
N GLU A 71 -6.05 -1.77 -4.91
CA GLU A 71 -4.76 -1.09 -4.89
C GLU A 71 -4.31 -0.94 -3.44
N VAL A 72 -3.00 -0.94 -3.21
CA VAL A 72 -2.43 -0.77 -1.88
C VAL A 72 -1.46 0.40 -1.90
N VAL A 73 -1.73 1.38 -1.04
CA VAL A 73 -0.85 2.54 -0.81
C VAL A 73 0.02 2.25 0.41
N ILE A 74 1.33 2.40 0.26
CA ILE A 74 2.32 2.22 1.33
C ILE A 74 2.71 3.61 1.87
N PHE A 75 2.63 3.78 3.18
CA PHE A 75 3.16 4.92 3.91
C PHE A 75 4.28 4.48 4.85
N ASP A 76 5.27 5.35 5.07
CA ASP A 76 6.38 5.11 6.00
C ASP A 76 5.98 5.31 7.48
N GLU A 77 6.94 5.15 8.40
CA GLU A 77 6.72 5.32 9.85
C GLU A 77 6.25 6.74 10.24
N GLN A 78 6.51 7.74 9.38
CA GLN A 78 6.05 9.12 9.55
C GLN A 78 4.72 9.38 8.85
N LYS A 79 4.05 8.31 8.37
CA LYS A 79 2.84 8.36 7.54
C LYS A 79 3.00 9.16 6.25
N LYS A 80 4.23 9.26 5.72
CA LYS A 80 4.48 9.88 4.41
C LYS A 80 4.28 8.85 3.33
N TYR A 81 3.70 9.29 2.21
CA TYR A 81 3.50 8.46 1.04
C TYR A 81 4.85 7.90 0.54
N VAL A 82 4.89 6.59 0.30
CA VAL A 82 6.03 5.90 -0.32
C VAL A 82 5.69 5.54 -1.76
N GLU A 83 4.66 4.71 -1.96
CA GLU A 83 4.23 4.25 -3.28
C GLU A 83 2.80 3.68 -3.25
N THR A 84 2.17 3.58 -4.43
CA THR A 84 0.94 2.81 -4.65
C THR A 84 1.25 1.62 -5.56
N ILE A 85 0.75 0.44 -5.21
CA ILE A 85 0.93 -0.79 -5.97
C ILE A 85 -0.45 -1.35 -6.33
N SER A 86 -0.64 -1.72 -7.59
CA SER A 86 -1.85 -2.40 -8.07
C SER A 86 -1.48 -3.64 -8.89
N ALA A 87 -2.43 -4.55 -9.10
CA ALA A 87 -2.19 -5.77 -9.90
C ALA A 87 -2.01 -5.49 -11.41
N TYR A 88 -2.33 -4.27 -11.88
CA TYR A 88 -2.40 -3.93 -13.30
C TYR A 88 -1.32 -2.93 -13.76
N CYS A 89 -0.27 -2.68 -12.94
CA CYS A 89 0.83 -1.78 -13.26
C CYS A 89 2.13 -2.52 -13.60
#